data_AF-A0A0R3Q6C9-F1
#
_entry.id   AF-A0A0R3Q6C9-F1
#
_cell.length_a   1.000
_cell.length_b   1.000
_cell.length_c   1.000
_cell.angle_alpha   90.00
_cell.angle_beta   90.00
_cell.angle_gamma   90.00
#
_symmetry.space_group_name_H-M   'P 1'
#
loop_
_entity.id
_entity.type
_entity.pdbx_description
1 polymer ?
#
loop_
_entity_poly.entity_id
_entity_poly.type
_entity_poly.pdbx_seq_one_letter_code
_entity_poly.pdbx_strand_id
1 'polypeptide(L)'
;LNSQLQFPNFRSDPSECTWSGRWMSAFSAHNIYCRCDNHGHCGHLECSVNHFNYHAQNSTEISGDRCDQISLFGFEGKATCGYIAWFDNSETLVDNWYKSK
;
A
#
# COMPACT_ATOMS: atom_id res chain seq x y z
N LEU A 1 -11.18 -15.26 19.63
CA LEU A 1 -9.81 -14.80 19.92
C LEU A 1 -8.89 -15.28 18.80
N ASN A 2 -8.25 -14.32 18.13
CA ASN A 2 -7.10 -14.45 17.23
C ASN A 2 -7.29 -15.16 15.88
N SER A 3 -7.89 -14.47 14.93
CA SER A 3 -7.53 -14.60 13.51
C SER A 3 -6.46 -13.54 13.18
N GLN A 4 -5.25 -13.71 13.71
CA GLN A 4 -4.11 -13.00 13.15
C GLN A 4 -3.86 -13.61 11.77
N LEU A 5 -4.17 -12.85 10.72
CA LEU A 5 -3.74 -13.14 9.35
C LEU A 5 -2.22 -13.36 9.40
N GLN A 6 -1.80 -14.61 9.39
CA GLN A 6 -0.40 -14.97 9.19
C GLN A 6 -0.07 -14.67 7.74
N PHE A 7 0.30 -13.42 7.47
CA PHE A 7 0.98 -13.07 6.23
C PHE A 7 2.30 -13.86 6.22
N PRO A 8 2.58 -14.68 5.19
CA PRO A 8 3.90 -15.27 4.99
C PRO A 8 4.96 -14.17 5.09
N ASN A 9 6.19 -14.51 5.48
CA ASN A 9 7.35 -13.60 5.43
C ASN A 9 7.64 -13.18 3.97
N PHE A 10 6.76 -12.41 3.35
CA PHE A 10 7.01 -11.65 2.16
C PHE A 10 7.83 -10.47 2.63
N ARG A 11 9.16 -10.60 2.53
CA ARG A 11 10.05 -9.48 2.77
C ARG A 11 9.61 -8.36 1.83
N SER A 12 9.26 -7.23 2.42
CA SER A 12 8.98 -5.97 1.74
C SER A 12 10.28 -5.32 1.24
N ASP A 13 11.29 -6.13 0.89
CA ASP A 13 12.55 -5.59 0.42
C ASP A 13 12.27 -4.89 -0.92
N PRO A 14 12.44 -3.55 -1.00
CA PRO A 14 12.18 -2.81 -2.22
C PRO A 14 13.03 -3.28 -3.41
N SER A 15 14.13 -3.99 -3.14
CA SER A 15 14.99 -4.63 -4.16
C SER A 15 14.45 -5.95 -4.71
N GLU A 16 13.60 -6.66 -3.96
CA GLU A 16 12.98 -7.94 -4.37
C GLU A 16 11.59 -7.73 -5.00
N CYS A 17 10.91 -6.62 -4.69
CA CYS A 17 9.66 -6.23 -5.32
C CYS A 17 9.41 -4.71 -5.24
N THR A 18 9.41 -4.02 -6.39
CA THR A 18 9.11 -2.58 -6.39
C THR A 18 7.63 -2.32 -6.10
N TRP A 19 7.31 -1.34 -5.26
CA TRP A 19 5.93 -0.88 -5.06
C TRP A 19 5.48 0.13 -6.14
N SER A 20 6.40 0.56 -7.00
CA SER A 20 6.09 1.30 -8.20
C SER A 20 5.23 0.46 -9.15
N GLY A 21 4.19 1.06 -9.69
CA GLY A 21 3.34 0.44 -10.70
C GLY A 21 1.87 0.82 -10.56
N ARG A 22 1.05 0.07 -11.29
CA ARG A 22 -0.40 0.17 -11.27
C ARG A 22 -0.96 -0.76 -10.21
N TRP A 23 -1.96 -0.26 -9.49
CA TRP A 23 -2.66 -0.92 -8.42
C TRP A 23 -4.16 -0.78 -8.65
N MET A 24 -4.92 -1.75 -8.18
CA MET A 24 -6.37 -1.80 -8.28
C MET A 24 -6.96 -1.96 -6.90
N SER A 25 -7.86 -1.04 -6.52
CA SER A 25 -8.69 -1.21 -5.32
C SER A 25 -9.67 -2.36 -5.52
N ALA A 26 -9.78 -3.23 -4.52
CA ALA A 26 -10.71 -4.34 -4.51
C ALA A 26 -12.16 -3.87 -4.30
N PHE A 27 -12.35 -2.79 -3.52
CA PHE A 27 -13.68 -2.31 -3.16
C PHE A 27 -14.22 -1.28 -4.16
N SER A 28 -13.40 -0.34 -4.62
CA SER A 28 -13.85 0.75 -5.50
C SER A 28 -13.52 0.52 -6.98
N ALA A 29 -12.72 -0.50 -7.30
CA ALA A 29 -12.16 -0.71 -8.64
C ALA A 29 -11.40 0.51 -9.19
N HIS A 30 -10.97 1.43 -8.33
CA HIS A 30 -10.15 2.55 -8.73
C HIS A 30 -8.79 2.06 -9.26
N ASN A 31 -8.32 2.72 -10.32
CA ASN A 31 -6.95 2.56 -10.81
C ASN A 31 -6.05 3.54 -10.05
N ILE A 32 -5.04 3.00 -9.39
CA ILE A 32 -4.06 3.75 -8.63
C ILE A 32 -2.68 3.57 -9.28
N TYR A 33 -1.95 4.66 -9.41
CA TYR A 33 -0.58 4.66 -9.91
C TYR A 33 0.33 5.08 -8.77
N CYS A 34 1.24 4.20 -8.37
CA CYS A 34 2.20 4.48 -7.32
C CYS A 34 3.63 4.50 -7.87
N ARG A 35 4.46 5.37 -7.28
CA ARG A 35 5.90 5.46 -7.50
C ARG A 35 6.57 5.34 -6.14
N CYS A 36 7.43 4.33 -6.02
CA CYS A 36 8.33 4.17 -4.91
C CYS A 36 9.69 4.75 -5.29
N ASP A 37 10.25 5.61 -4.44
CA ASP A 37 11.68 5.86 -4.44
C ASP A 37 12.33 5.07 -3.30
N ASN A 38 13.62 4.76 -3.46
CA ASN A 38 14.38 3.99 -2.48
C ASN A 38 15.30 4.92 -1.66
N HIS A 39 14.84 6.13 -1.33
CA HIS A 39 15.60 7.05 -0.49
C HIS A 39 15.34 6.77 1.00
N GLY A 40 16.39 6.75 1.82
CA GLY A 40 16.28 6.44 3.26
C GLY A 40 16.31 4.94 3.57
N HIS A 41 15.85 4.55 4.76
CA HIS A 41 15.91 3.16 5.22
C HIS A 41 14.91 2.25 4.47
N CYS A 42 13.67 2.71 4.32
CA CYS A 42 12.57 1.95 3.74
C CYS A 42 12.04 2.52 2.41
N GLY A 43 12.33 3.79 2.10
CA GLY A 43 11.82 4.46 0.91
C GLY A 43 10.61 5.37 1.14
N HIS A 44 10.15 5.98 0.07
CA HIS A 44 8.97 6.84 0.02
C HIS A 44 8.02 6.36 -1.08
N LEU A 45 6.71 6.40 -0.80
CA LEU A 45 5.66 5.98 -1.73
C LEU A 45 4.75 7.16 -2.05
N GLU A 46 4.69 7.52 -3.32
CA GLU A 46 3.73 8.50 -3.86
C GLU A 46 2.68 7.77 -4.70
N CYS A 47 1.40 8.02 -4.44
CA CYS A 47 0.29 7.38 -5.16
C CYS A 47 -0.71 8.42 -5.69
N SER A 48 -1.25 8.14 -6.87
CA SER A 48 -2.31 8.92 -7.49
C SER A 48 -3.48 8.04 -7.92
N VAL A 49 -4.69 8.44 -7.57
CA VAL A 49 -5.93 7.81 -8.02
C VAL A 49 -6.47 8.62 -9.19
N ASN A 50 -6.72 7.95 -10.31
CA ASN A 50 -7.28 8.58 -11.50
C ASN A 50 -8.56 7.84 -11.91
N HIS A 51 -9.71 8.39 -11.53
CA HIS A 51 -11.04 7.90 -11.88
C HIS A 51 -11.90 9.06 -12.39
N PHE A 52 -12.89 8.78 -13.26
CA PHE A 52 -13.68 9.81 -13.95
C PHE A 52 -14.33 10.84 -13.00
N ASN A 53 -14.78 10.39 -11.82
CA ASN A 53 -15.42 11.24 -10.81
C ASN A 53 -14.54 11.51 -9.58
N TYR A 54 -13.29 11.02 -9.55
CA TYR A 54 -12.45 11.10 -8.38
C TYR A 54 -10.96 11.12 -8.77
N HIS A 55 -10.30 12.21 -8.38
CA HIS A 55 -8.86 12.38 -8.53
C HIS A 55 -8.26 12.67 -7.16
N ALA A 56 -7.21 11.96 -6.79
CA ALA A 56 -6.49 12.19 -5.54
C ALA A 56 -5.01 11.89 -5.70
N GLN A 57 -4.18 12.58 -4.94
CA GLN A 57 -2.74 12.36 -4.84
C GLN A 57 -2.33 12.46 -3.37
N ASN A 58 -1.46 11.56 -2.93
CA ASN A 58 -0.92 11.55 -1.59
C ASN A 58 0.41 10.79 -1.57
N SER A 59 1.25 11.05 -0.59
CA SER A 59 2.52 10.37 -0.43
C SER A 59 2.85 10.11 1.04
N THR A 60 3.74 9.15 1.29
CA THR A 60 4.05 8.68 2.64
C THR A 60 5.45 8.10 2.71
N GLU A 61 6.10 8.25 3.86
CA GLU A 61 7.31 7.48 4.15
C GLU A 61 6.92 6.04 4.50
N ILE A 62 7.71 5.08 3.99
CA ILE A 62 7.54 3.68 4.33
C ILE A 62 8.23 3.45 5.68
N SER A 63 7.58 2.76 6.60
CA SER A 63 8.05 2.60 7.97
C SER A 63 7.83 1.18 8.51
N GLY A 64 8.14 0.99 9.80
CA GLY A 64 8.10 -0.29 10.49
C GLY A 64 9.38 -1.11 10.33
N ASP A 65 9.61 -2.06 11.26
CA ASP A 65 10.81 -2.90 11.29
C ASP A 65 11.03 -3.73 10.01
N ARG A 66 9.96 -3.91 9.23
CA ARG A 66 9.96 -4.67 7.97
C ARG A 66 9.77 -3.79 6.73
N CYS A 67 9.77 -2.47 6.87
CA CYS A 67 9.46 -1.55 5.79
C CYS A 67 8.12 -1.87 5.10
N ASP A 68 7.09 -2.15 5.90
CA ASP A 68 5.78 -2.62 5.42
C ASP A 68 4.60 -1.73 5.85
N GLN A 69 4.85 -0.65 6.60
CA GLN A 69 3.82 0.24 7.12
C GLN A 69 3.79 1.54 6.34
N ILE A 70 2.60 1.95 5.91
CA ILE A 70 2.36 3.16 5.12
C ILE A 70 1.07 3.85 5.59
N SER A 71 0.98 5.16 5.44
CA SER A 71 -0.25 5.91 5.71
C SER A 71 -0.61 6.82 4.55
N LEU A 72 -1.72 6.54 3.86
CA LEU A 72 -2.16 7.26 2.67
C LEU A 72 -3.66 7.49 2.68
N PHE A 73 -4.10 8.63 2.16
CA PHE A 73 -5.52 8.98 2.00
C PHE A 73 -6.35 8.88 3.29
N GLY A 74 -5.72 9.04 4.46
CA GLY A 74 -6.36 8.92 5.77
C GLY A 74 -6.53 7.48 6.27
N PHE A 75 -5.85 6.51 5.64
CA PHE A 75 -5.85 5.11 6.02
C PHE A 75 -4.44 4.62 6.37
N GLU A 76 -4.38 3.68 7.30
CA GLU A 76 -3.17 2.96 7.64
C GLU A 76 -3.06 1.68 6.81
N GLY A 77 -1.89 1.39 6.27
CA GLY A 77 -1.66 0.32 5.33
C GLY A 77 -0.55 -0.63 5.77
N LYS A 78 -0.77 -1.93 5.52
CA LYS A 78 0.29 -2.95 5.56
C LYS A 78 0.52 -3.50 4.17
N ALA A 79 1.73 -3.30 3.66
CA ALA A 79 2.11 -3.58 2.29
C ALA A 79 3.07 -4.77 2.18
N THR A 80 2.84 -5.58 1.15
CA THR A 80 3.69 -6.69 0.72
C THR A 80 3.92 -6.59 -0.79
N CYS A 81 4.73 -7.49 -1.35
CA CYS A 81 4.95 -7.59 -2.80
C CYS A 81 3.64 -7.82 -3.58
N GLY A 82 3.07 -6.74 -4.09
CA GLY A 82 1.89 -6.78 -4.96
C GLY A 82 0.54 -6.75 -4.23
N TYR A 83 0.53 -6.56 -2.91
CA TYR A 83 -0.69 -6.45 -2.12
C TYR A 83 -0.56 -5.44 -0.98
N ILE A 84 -1.59 -4.61 -0.79
CA ILE A 84 -1.70 -3.68 0.34
C ILE A 84 -3.06 -3.90 1.00
N ALA A 85 -3.08 -4.11 2.32
CA ALA A 85 -4.28 -4.08 3.14
C ALA A 85 -4.41 -2.71 3.81
N TRP A 86 -5.59 -2.08 3.69
CA TRP A 86 -5.89 -0.77 4.27
C TRP A 86 -6.85 -0.87 5.44
N PHE A 87 -6.56 -0.12 6.48
CA PHE A 87 -7.28 -0.09 7.74
C PHE A 87 -7.69 1.35 8.07
N ASP A 88 -8.87 1.50 8.68
CA ASP A 88 -9.27 2.76 9.30
C ASP A 88 -8.62 2.94 10.70
N ASN A 89 -8.91 4.06 11.33
CA ASN A 89 -8.40 4.40 12.68
C ASN A 89 -8.88 3.45 13.78
N SER A 90 -9.86 2.58 13.50
CA SER A 90 -10.34 1.55 14.42
C SER A 90 -9.74 0.17 14.10
N GLU A 91 -8.67 0.14 13.31
CA GLU A 91 -8.00 -1.09 12.84
C GLU A 91 -8.91 -2.03 12.03
N THR A 92 -10.01 -1.50 11.47
CA THR A 92 -10.93 -2.27 10.63
C THR A 92 -10.43 -2.26 9.19
N LEU A 93 -10.35 -3.44 8.57
CA LEU A 93 -9.99 -3.56 7.15
C LEU A 93 -11.07 -2.89 6.28
N VAL A 94 -10.68 -1.88 5.50
CA VAL A 94 -11.61 -1.09 4.66
C VAL A 94 -11.39 -1.26 3.17
N ASP A 95 -10.18 -1.62 2.73
CA ASP A 95 -9.89 -1.89 1.33
C ASP A 95 -8.64 -2.77 1.19
N ASN A 96 -8.46 -3.33 -0.01
CA ASN A 96 -7.26 -4.05 -0.41
C ASN A 96 -6.84 -3.61 -1.79
N TRP A 97 -5.56 -3.34 -2.00
CA TRP A 97 -5.03 -3.03 -3.32
C TRP A 97 -4.21 -4.19 -3.84
N TYR A 98 -4.46 -4.56 -5.08
CA TYR A 98 -3.69 -5.57 -5.80
C TYR A 98 -2.88 -4.89 -6.89
N LYS A 99 -1.59 -5.21 -6.98
CA LYS A 99 -0.76 -4.72 -8.07
C LYS A 99 -1.19 -5.40 -9.37
N SER A 100 -1.44 -4.60 -10.40
CA SER A 100 -1.70 -5.15 -11.73
C SER A 100 -0.40 -5.67 -12.33
N LYS A 101 -0.52 -6.66 -13.22
CA LYS A 101 0.60 -7.09 -14.07
C LYS A 101 1.10 -5.97 -14.97
#